data_AF-A0A4Y8IN09-F1
#
_entry.id   AF-A0A4Y8IN09-F1
#
_cell.length_a   1.000
_cell.length_b   1.000
_cell.length_c   1.000
_cell.angle_alpha   90.00
_cell.angle_beta   90.00
_cell.angle_gamma   90.00
#
_symmetry.space_group_name_H-M   'P 1'
#
loop_
_entity.id
_entity.type
_entity.pdbx_description
1 polymer ?
#
loop_
_entity_poly.entity_id
_entity_poly.type
_entity_poly.pdbx_seq_one_letter_code
_entity_poly.pdbx_strand_id
1 'polypeptide(L)'
;MQQTNYSRKPMENEIVEFHHEDYQFIITRFKRINWKQYKGFSQYQYFLFVFDKRLAKINKENSLIEVFNTEIRDNVYATFEDLTQNIDAVLSEYILGDAAIFECLKLVEKLNPIYLDKDEE
;
A
#
# COMPACT_ATOMS: atom_id res chain seq x y z
N MET A 1 -12.57 35.90 -3.98
CA MET A 1 -12.06 34.76 -3.20
C MET A 1 -11.19 33.93 -4.12
N GLN A 2 -9.86 33.96 -3.94
CA GLN A 2 -8.94 33.16 -4.74
C GLN A 2 -9.01 31.72 -4.24
N GLN A 3 -9.53 30.81 -5.07
CA GLN A 3 -9.42 29.38 -4.83
C GLN A 3 -7.97 29.00 -5.07
N THR A 4 -7.21 28.83 -3.98
CA THR A 4 -5.91 28.20 -4.02
C THR A 4 -6.11 26.73 -4.35
N ASN A 5 -6.01 26.41 -5.63
CA ASN A 5 -5.77 25.04 -6.08
C ASN A 5 -4.41 24.60 -5.53
N TYR A 6 -4.42 23.94 -4.37
CA TYR A 6 -3.28 23.16 -3.91
C TYR A 6 -3.09 22.03 -4.93
N SER A 7 -2.28 22.31 -5.95
CA SER A 7 -1.71 21.29 -6.82
C SER A 7 -1.01 20.28 -5.91
N ARG A 8 -1.63 19.11 -5.69
CA ARG A 8 -1.01 17.98 -5.00
C ARG A 8 0.24 17.64 -5.81
N LYS A 9 1.42 18.02 -5.31
CA LYS A 9 2.68 17.46 -5.80
C LYS A 9 2.51 15.93 -5.84
N PRO A 10 2.98 15.26 -6.89
CA PRO A 10 2.65 13.86 -7.14
C PRO A 10 2.99 13.00 -5.92
N MET A 11 2.02 12.18 -5.49
CA MET A 11 2.08 11.23 -4.38
C MET A 11 3.01 10.04 -4.68
N GLU A 12 4.09 10.26 -5.43
CA GLU A 12 4.93 9.22 -6.06
C GLU A 12 5.58 8.25 -5.06
N ASN A 13 5.61 8.61 -3.77
CA ASN A 13 6.19 7.81 -2.70
C ASN A 13 5.21 7.48 -1.56
N GLU A 14 3.89 7.49 -1.80
CA GLU A 14 2.89 7.22 -0.75
C GLU A 14 2.06 5.96 -0.99
N ILE A 15 2.01 5.48 -2.23
CA ILE A 15 1.23 4.30 -2.63
C ILE A 15 2.08 3.44 -3.56
N VAL A 16 2.08 2.14 -3.30
CA VAL A 16 2.62 1.08 -4.13
C VAL A 16 1.47 0.18 -4.53
N GLU A 17 1.21 0.10 -5.83
CA GLU A 17 0.28 -0.87 -6.40
C GLU A 17 1.08 -1.97 -7.09
N PHE A 18 0.76 -3.22 -6.78
CA PHE A 18 1.40 -4.38 -7.38
C PHE A 18 0.33 -5.40 -7.81
N HIS A 19 0.41 -5.84 -9.05
CA HIS A 19 -0.55 -6.78 -9.62
C HIS A 19 0.16 -8.10 -9.92
N HIS A 20 -0.40 -9.19 -9.41
CA HIS A 20 0.10 -10.54 -9.71
C HIS A 20 -1.07 -11.49 -9.91
N GLU A 21 -1.17 -12.12 -11.08
CA GLU A 21 -2.24 -13.06 -11.44
C GLU A 21 -3.64 -12.54 -11.07
N ASP A 22 -4.32 -13.22 -10.15
CA ASP A 22 -5.65 -12.88 -9.65
C ASP A 22 -5.65 -11.82 -8.54
N TYR A 23 -4.50 -11.45 -8.00
CA TYR A 23 -4.38 -10.58 -6.81
C TYR A 23 -3.83 -9.19 -7.13
N GLN A 24 -4.35 -8.19 -6.42
CA GLN A 24 -3.83 -6.82 -6.40
C GLN A 24 -3.44 -6.47 -4.96
N PHE A 25 -2.23 -5.98 -4.79
CA PHE A 25 -1.70 -5.50 -3.53
C PHE A 25 -1.63 -3.99 -3.60
N ILE A 26 -2.18 -3.32 -2.58
CA ILE A 26 -2.02 -1.89 -2.38
C ILE A 26 -1.31 -1.70 -1.04
N ILE A 27 -0.08 -1.21 -1.09
CA ILE A 27 0.69 -0.84 0.11
C ILE A 27 0.80 0.68 0.13
N THR A 28 0.40 1.31 1.22
CA THR A 28 0.42 2.77 1.34
C THR A 28 0.88 3.22 2.71
N ARG A 29 1.38 4.46 2.79
CA ARG A 29 1.73 5.11 4.05
C ARG A 29 0.98 6.42 4.23
N PHE A 30 0.62 6.72 5.46
CA PHE A 30 0.04 8.00 5.85
C PHE A 30 0.81 8.62 7.01
N LYS A 31 0.95 9.95 6.98
CA LYS A 31 1.54 10.72 8.08
C LYS A 31 0.54 10.76 9.24
N ARG A 32 0.99 10.46 10.46
CA ARG A 32 0.13 10.45 11.66
C ARG A 32 -0.35 11.86 12.01
N ILE A 33 -1.58 11.99 12.51
CA ILE A 33 -2.22 13.29 12.84
C ILE A 33 -1.38 14.12 13.84
N ASN A 34 -0.69 13.46 14.76
CA ASN A 34 0.21 14.10 15.74
C ASN A 34 1.70 13.93 15.38
N TRP A 35 2.06 13.92 14.09
CA TRP A 35 3.44 13.68 13.64
C TRP A 35 4.49 14.58 14.32
N LYS A 36 4.16 15.80 14.78
CA LYS A 36 5.09 16.65 15.54
C LYS A 36 5.52 16.06 16.89
N GLN A 37 4.71 15.16 17.46
CA GLN A 37 5.01 14.43 18.69
C GLN A 37 5.86 13.18 18.42
N TYR A 38 5.87 12.69 17.17
CA TYR A 38 6.64 11.51 16.76
C TYR A 38 7.91 11.97 16.01
N LYS A 39 9.07 11.39 16.33
CA LYS A 39 10.32 11.69 15.63
C LYS A 39 10.72 10.50 14.75
N GLY A 40 11.34 10.78 13.60
CA GLY A 40 11.86 9.75 12.70
C GLY A 40 10.77 8.83 12.14
N PHE A 41 11.06 7.52 12.09
CA PHE A 41 10.27 6.50 11.39
C PHE A 41 8.85 6.27 11.94
N SER A 42 8.57 6.73 13.16
CA SER A 42 7.23 6.60 13.79
C SER A 42 6.24 7.66 13.32
N GLN A 43 6.65 8.59 12.45
CA GLN A 43 5.77 9.63 11.90
C GLN A 43 4.73 9.09 10.91
N TYR A 44 4.96 7.90 10.37
CA TYR A 44 4.12 7.27 9.38
C TYR A 44 3.42 6.04 9.96
N GLN A 45 2.33 5.66 9.32
CA GLN A 45 1.62 4.40 9.54
C GLN A 45 1.37 3.77 8.18
N TYR A 46 1.52 2.46 8.10
CA TYR A 46 1.52 1.72 6.84
C TYR A 46 0.33 0.79 6.78
N PHE A 47 -0.24 0.64 5.59
CA PHE A 47 -1.43 -0.14 5.34
C PHE A 47 -1.16 -1.04 4.13
N LEU A 48 -1.52 -2.31 4.26
CA LEU A 48 -1.47 -3.31 3.21
C LEU A 48 -2.88 -3.81 2.97
N PHE A 49 -3.35 -3.70 1.73
CA PHE A 49 -4.60 -4.27 1.27
C PHE A 49 -4.33 -5.30 0.19
N VAL A 50 -5.03 -6.43 0.25
CA VAL A 50 -5.00 -7.46 -0.79
C VAL A 50 -6.40 -7.62 -1.35
N PHE A 51 -6.51 -7.53 -2.68
CA PHE A 51 -7.77 -7.68 -3.40
C PHE A 51 -7.75 -8.89 -4.33
N ASP A 52 -8.85 -9.63 -4.38
CA ASP A 52 -9.07 -10.71 -5.35
C ASP A 52 -9.87 -10.19 -6.57
N LYS A 53 -9.20 -10.11 -7.73
CA LYS A 53 -9.78 -9.63 -8.99
C LYS A 53 -10.86 -10.57 -9.52
N ARG A 54 -10.86 -11.85 -9.15
CA ARG A 54 -11.90 -12.81 -9.56
C ARG A 54 -13.23 -12.42 -8.93
N LEU A 55 -13.23 -12.01 -7.66
CA LEU A 55 -14.43 -11.54 -6.98
C LEU A 55 -14.96 -10.26 -7.62
N ALA A 56 -14.08 -9.35 -8.03
CA ALA A 56 -14.48 -8.14 -8.76
C ALA A 56 -15.14 -8.49 -10.11
N LYS A 57 -14.62 -9.48 -10.82
CA LYS A 57 -15.22 -9.99 -12.07
C LYS A 57 -16.59 -10.60 -11.83
N ILE A 58 -16.73 -11.44 -10.80
CA ILE A 58 -18.01 -12.06 -10.41
C ILE A 58 -19.04 -10.99 -10.05
N ASN A 59 -18.67 -9.97 -9.27
CA ASN A 59 -19.55 -8.85 -8.92
C ASN A 59 -20.07 -8.11 -10.15
N LYS A 60 -19.23 -7.94 -11.17
CA LYS A 60 -19.62 -7.29 -12.42
C LYS A 60 -20.61 -8.13 -13.23
N GLU A 61 -20.44 -9.45 -13.22
CA GLU A 61 -21.26 -10.40 -13.97
C GLU A 61 -22.59 -10.73 -13.27
N ASN A 62 -22.62 -10.75 -11.93
CA ASN A 62 -23.77 -11.17 -11.12
C ASN A 62 -24.41 -10.05 -10.28
N SER A 63 -24.26 -8.79 -10.72
CA SER A 63 -24.60 -7.55 -9.99
C SER A 63 -26.04 -7.41 -9.47
N LEU A 64 -26.92 -8.36 -9.78
CA LEU A 64 -28.33 -8.37 -9.40
C LEU A 64 -28.64 -9.20 -8.15
N ILE A 65 -27.69 -10.00 -7.62
CA ILE A 65 -27.98 -10.98 -6.56
C ILE A 65 -27.18 -10.72 -5.29
N GLU A 66 -25.84 -10.65 -5.36
CA GLU A 66 -24.96 -10.43 -4.22
C GLU A 66 -23.64 -9.77 -4.65
N VAL A 67 -23.10 -8.89 -3.81
CA VAL A 67 -21.80 -8.23 -4.02
C VAL A 67 -20.81 -8.81 -3.03
N PHE A 68 -19.82 -9.55 -3.53
CA PHE A 68 -18.72 -10.09 -2.73
C PHE A 68 -17.75 -8.97 -2.32
N ASN A 69 -17.23 -9.03 -1.10
CA ASN A 69 -16.11 -8.17 -0.73
C ASN A 69 -14.88 -8.60 -1.52
N THR A 70 -14.29 -7.67 -2.28
CA THR A 70 -13.09 -7.93 -3.07
C THR A 70 -11.82 -7.80 -2.25
N GLU A 71 -11.87 -7.08 -1.13
CA GLU A 71 -10.79 -7.00 -0.16
C GLU A 71 -10.77 -8.28 0.68
N ILE A 72 -9.67 -9.01 0.59
CA ILE A 72 -9.49 -10.31 1.28
C ILE A 72 -8.47 -10.22 2.41
N ARG A 73 -7.78 -9.09 2.56
CA ARG A 73 -6.85 -8.83 3.66
C ARG A 73 -6.63 -7.34 3.89
N ASP A 74 -6.59 -6.94 5.15
CA ASP A 74 -6.20 -5.62 5.63
C ASP A 74 -5.19 -5.74 6.81
N ASN A 75 -3.95 -5.31 6.57
CA ASN A 75 -2.91 -5.28 7.59
C ASN A 75 -2.46 -3.84 7.84
N VAL A 76 -2.16 -3.54 9.11
CA VAL A 76 -1.70 -2.22 9.54
C VAL A 76 -0.39 -2.37 10.30
N TYR A 77 0.62 -1.59 9.92
CA TYR A 77 1.95 -1.63 10.52
C TYR A 77 2.32 -0.28 11.12
N ALA A 78 2.95 -0.34 12.29
CA ALA A 78 3.24 0.87 13.06
C ALA A 78 4.40 1.67 12.49
N THR A 79 5.34 1.01 11.80
CA THR A 79 6.56 1.58 11.22
C THR A 79 6.88 0.90 9.88
N PHE A 80 7.82 1.47 9.13
CA PHE A 80 8.32 0.85 7.89
C PHE A 80 9.04 -0.48 8.16
N GLU A 81 9.80 -0.56 9.26
CA GLU A 81 10.50 -1.77 9.67
C GLU A 81 9.52 -2.91 10.00
N ASP A 82 8.43 -2.58 10.70
CA ASP A 82 7.36 -3.53 11.01
C ASP A 82 6.70 -4.05 9.71
N LEU A 83 6.48 -3.17 8.72
CA LEU A 83 6.03 -3.58 7.39
C LEU A 83 7.01 -4.54 6.72
N THR A 84 8.30 -4.19 6.61
CA THR A 84 9.27 -4.98 5.84
C THR A 84 9.62 -6.32 6.49
N GLN A 85 9.53 -6.44 7.82
CA GLN A 85 9.72 -7.71 8.53
C GLN A 85 8.58 -8.71 8.30
N ASN A 86 7.37 -8.23 7.96
CA ASN A 86 6.17 -9.07 7.90
C ASN A 86 5.61 -9.26 6.49
N ILE A 87 5.87 -8.33 5.57
CA ILE A 87 5.23 -8.32 4.25
C ILE A 87 5.57 -9.54 3.39
N ASP A 88 6.79 -10.09 3.50
CA ASP A 88 7.23 -11.28 2.76
C ASP A 88 6.35 -12.51 3.05
N ALA A 89 6.02 -12.72 4.33
CA ALA A 89 5.13 -13.80 4.76
C ALA A 89 3.72 -13.63 4.18
N VAL A 90 3.21 -12.39 4.16
CA VAL A 90 1.90 -12.10 3.56
C VAL A 90 1.90 -12.34 2.06
N LEU A 91 2.92 -11.87 1.34
CA LEU A 91 3.04 -12.07 -0.11
C LEU A 91 3.09 -13.56 -0.46
N SER A 92 3.81 -14.34 0.33
CA SER A 92 3.98 -15.79 0.14
C SER A 92 2.67 -16.59 0.27
N GLU A 93 1.63 -16.04 0.90
CA GLU A 93 0.31 -16.68 0.96
C GLU A 93 -0.44 -16.63 -0.39
N TYR A 94 -0.05 -15.70 -1.28
CA TYR A 94 -0.77 -15.41 -2.52
C TYR A 94 0.10 -15.54 -3.77
N ILE A 95 1.42 -15.49 -3.62
CA ILE A 95 2.41 -15.54 -4.71
C ILE A 95 3.28 -16.77 -4.50
N LEU A 96 3.28 -17.70 -5.46
CA LEU A 96 4.04 -18.95 -5.38
C LEU A 96 5.50 -18.83 -5.82
N GLY A 97 5.90 -17.70 -6.43
CA GLY A 97 7.23 -17.51 -7.01
C GLY A 97 8.01 -16.34 -6.42
N ASP A 98 9.23 -16.63 -5.94
CA ASP A 98 10.14 -15.67 -5.30
C ASP A 98 10.45 -14.44 -6.17
N ALA A 99 10.44 -14.59 -7.50
CA ALA A 99 10.73 -13.48 -8.41
C ALA A 99 9.70 -12.34 -8.31
N ALA A 100 8.42 -12.68 -8.23
CA ALA A 100 7.34 -11.70 -8.12
C ALA A 100 7.28 -11.09 -6.71
N ILE A 101 7.56 -11.90 -5.67
CA ILE A 101 7.70 -11.42 -4.29
C ILE A 101 8.82 -10.36 -4.24
N PHE A 102 9.99 -10.68 -4.77
CA PHE A 102 11.13 -9.77 -4.78
C PHE A 102 10.87 -8.47 -5.55
N GLU A 103 10.12 -8.53 -6.64
CA GLU A 103 9.69 -7.34 -7.38
C GLU A 103 8.77 -6.45 -6.53
N CYS A 104 7.79 -7.04 -5.84
CA CYS A 104 6.92 -6.31 -4.93
C CYS A 104 7.71 -5.64 -3.79
N LEU A 105 8.62 -6.38 -3.15
CA LEU A 105 9.46 -5.86 -2.07
C LEU A 105 10.30 -4.65 -2.52
N LYS A 106 10.87 -4.69 -3.74
CA LYS A 106 11.59 -3.55 -4.32
C LYS A 106 10.70 -2.32 -4.49
N LEU A 107 9.44 -2.49 -4.84
CA LEU A 107 8.51 -1.37 -4.97
C LEU A 107 8.18 -0.79 -3.59
N VAL A 108 8.01 -1.65 -2.57
CA VAL A 108 7.71 -1.25 -1.19
C VAL A 108 8.80 -0.37 -0.58
N GLU A 109 10.06 -0.53 -0.99
CA GLU A 109 11.16 0.36 -0.56
C GLU A 109 10.87 1.85 -0.85
N LYS A 110 10.07 2.18 -1.88
CA LYS A 110 9.66 3.56 -2.18
C LYS A 110 8.86 4.21 -1.04
N LEU A 111 8.27 3.40 -0.15
CA LEU A 111 7.53 3.86 1.03
C LEU A 111 8.43 4.13 2.24
N ASN A 112 9.74 3.91 2.14
CA ASN A 112 10.69 4.24 3.19
C ASN A 112 10.74 5.78 3.39
N PRO A 113 10.59 6.30 4.63
CA PRO A 113 10.62 7.74 4.90
C PRO A 113 11.93 8.43 4.45
N ILE A 114 13.04 7.71 4.39
CA ILE A 114 14.35 8.24 3.99
C ILE A 114 14.35 8.82 2.56
N TYR A 115 13.46 8.35 1.68
CA TYR A 115 13.34 8.90 0.33
C TYR A 115 12.65 10.27 0.27
N LEU A 116 12.06 10.76 1.37
CA LEU A 116 11.49 12.11 1.44
C LEU A 116 12.54 13.17 1.80
N ASP A 117 13.58 12.80 2.56
CA ASP A 117 14.63 13.74 2.99
C ASP A 117 15.59 14.12 1.84
N LYS A 118 15.59 13.38 0.73
CA LYS A 118 16.48 13.63 -0.42
C LYS A 118 15.98 14.70 -1.40
N ASP A 119 14.71 15.09 -1.30
CA ASP A 119 14.11 16.08 -2.21
C ASP A 119 14.04 17.50 -1.60
N GLU A 120 14.64 17.71 -0.41
CA GLU A 120 14.69 19.00 0.30
C GLU A 120 16.08 19.69 0.32
N GLU A 121 17.09 19.20 -0.42
CA GLU A 121 18.39 19.88 -0.61
C GLU A 121 18.54 20.58 -1.98
#